data_AF-A0A3F3IFF8-F1
#
_entry.id   AF-A0A3F3IFF8-F1
#
_cell.length_a   1.000
_cell.length_b   1.000
_cell.length_c   1.000
_cell.angle_alpha   90.00
_cell.angle_beta   90.00
_cell.angle_gamma   90.00
#
_symmetry.space_group_name_H-M   'P 1'
#
loop_
_entity.id
_entity.type
_entity.pdbx_description
1 polymer ?
#
loop_
_entity_poly.entity_id
_entity_poly.type
_entity_poly.pdbx_seq_one_letter_code
_entity_poly.pdbx_strand_id
1 'polypeptide(L)'
;MANLPETPQWEEGIYQIEVSDPVLGGPDGISNRQGKQLASRTLYLKQQVEKGGTDLAKHIAAADPHPQYAPEASPTFTGTPTAPTPVNSDNSKKLATTEFVARAIAALADSAPETLDTLKELADALGNDPNFATTVLNKLAEKLAKDQNGADIPDPALFVKNLGLG
;
A
#
# COMPACT_ATOMS: atom_id res chain seq x y z
N MET A 1 -12.43 31.32 55.26
CA MET A 1 -13.45 31.97 54.41
C MET A 1 -14.29 30.87 53.79
N ALA A 2 -15.62 30.98 53.80
CA ALA A 2 -16.50 29.98 53.20
C ALA A 2 -16.71 30.31 51.72
N ASN A 3 -16.24 29.44 50.82
CA ASN A 3 -16.46 29.57 49.37
C ASN A 3 -17.77 28.86 48.98
N LEU A 4 -18.40 29.30 47.90
CA LEU A 4 -19.52 28.55 47.31
C LEU A 4 -18.97 27.30 46.61
N PRO A 5 -19.59 26.12 46.82
CA PRO A 5 -19.19 24.92 46.10
C PRO A 5 -19.61 25.04 44.62
N GLU A 6 -18.63 24.94 43.72
CA GLU A 6 -18.85 24.94 42.28
C GLU A 6 -18.92 23.51 41.76
N THR A 7 -19.90 23.24 40.90
CA THR A 7 -20.05 21.94 40.21
C THR A 7 -20.08 22.19 38.71
N PRO A 8 -19.42 21.38 37.87
CA PRO A 8 -19.41 21.57 36.42
C PRO A 8 -20.72 21.10 35.80
N GLN A 9 -21.80 21.79 36.12
CA GLN A 9 -23.14 21.50 35.64
C GLN A 9 -23.66 22.69 34.84
N TRP A 10 -24.24 22.39 33.68
CA TRP A 10 -24.99 23.37 32.92
C TRP A 10 -26.40 23.50 33.51
N GLU A 11 -26.62 24.56 34.28
CA GLU A 11 -27.95 24.93 34.76
C GLU A 11 -28.82 25.39 33.59
N GLU A 12 -30.10 25.03 33.50
CA GLU A 12 -30.99 25.50 32.42
C GLU A 12 -31.35 26.99 32.57
N GLY A 13 -31.46 27.48 33.80
CA GLY A 13 -31.76 28.87 34.14
C GLY A 13 -30.93 29.38 35.31
N ILE A 14 -30.86 30.70 35.45
CA ILE A 14 -30.40 31.34 36.70
C ILE A 14 -31.65 31.73 37.46
N TYR A 15 -31.79 31.22 38.68
CA TYR A 15 -32.87 31.60 39.58
C TYR A 15 -32.90 33.12 39.73
N GLN A 16 -34.07 33.72 39.79
CA GLN A 16 -34.22 35.12 40.13
C GLN A 16 -34.72 35.17 41.56
N ILE A 17 -34.01 35.86 42.45
CA ILE A 17 -34.51 36.05 43.81
C ILE A 17 -35.80 36.86 43.78
N GLU A 18 -36.81 36.35 44.48
CA GLU A 18 -38.11 36.99 44.58
C GLU A 18 -38.19 37.87 45.82
N VAL A 19 -39.13 38.81 45.85
CA VAL A 19 -39.31 39.72 47.00
C VAL A 19 -39.79 38.96 48.25
N SER A 20 -40.44 37.81 48.07
CA SER A 20 -40.88 36.91 49.13
C SER A 20 -39.80 35.96 49.66
N ASP A 21 -38.63 35.90 49.01
CA ASP A 21 -37.56 34.99 49.40
C ASP A 21 -36.86 35.47 50.69
N PRO A 22 -36.61 34.57 51.66
CA PRO A 22 -35.86 34.92 52.85
C PRO A 22 -34.37 35.12 52.54
N VAL A 23 -33.72 36.08 53.22
CA VAL A 23 -32.28 36.32 53.10
C VAL A 23 -31.52 35.24 53.89
N LEU A 24 -31.30 34.09 53.26
CA LEU A 24 -30.57 32.95 53.83
C LEU A 24 -29.23 32.77 53.11
N GLY A 25 -28.15 32.90 53.87
CA GLY A 25 -26.79 32.59 53.42
C GLY A 25 -26.42 31.11 53.59
N GLY A 26 -25.12 30.81 53.47
CA GLY A 26 -24.61 29.43 53.50
C GLY A 26 -24.70 28.70 52.15
N PRO A 27 -24.13 27.49 52.02
CA PRO A 27 -24.03 26.76 50.74
C PRO A 27 -25.37 26.46 50.05
N ASP A 28 -26.43 26.30 50.85
CA ASP A 28 -27.78 25.97 50.39
C ASP A 28 -28.78 27.12 50.62
N GLY A 29 -28.29 28.29 51.01
CA GLY A 29 -29.10 29.48 51.20
C GLY A 29 -29.61 30.06 49.88
N ILE A 30 -30.87 30.49 49.85
CA ILE A 30 -31.52 31.07 48.65
C ILE A 30 -30.73 32.28 48.11
N SER A 31 -30.17 33.11 49.00
CA SER A 31 -29.38 34.29 48.60
C SER A 31 -28.13 33.94 47.77
N ASN A 32 -27.61 32.71 47.89
CA ASN A 32 -26.42 32.25 47.17
C ASN A 32 -26.73 31.42 45.93
N ARG A 33 -28.01 31.10 45.66
CA ARG A 33 -28.41 30.20 44.56
C ARG A 33 -27.96 30.71 43.20
N GLN A 34 -28.22 31.99 42.90
CA GLN A 34 -27.87 32.59 41.60
C GLN A 34 -26.35 32.55 41.36
N GLY A 35 -25.56 32.89 42.40
CA GLY A 35 -24.10 32.84 42.36
C GLY A 35 -23.57 31.43 42.15
N LYS A 36 -24.13 30.43 42.86
CA LYS A 36 -23.79 29.01 42.67
C LYS A 36 -24.08 28.51 41.26
N GLN A 37 -25.22 28.91 40.68
CA GLN A 37 -25.61 28.52 39.32
C GLN A 37 -24.70 29.16 38.25
N LEU A 38 -24.37 30.45 38.39
CA LEU A 38 -23.45 31.14 37.49
C LEU A 38 -22.03 30.55 37.57
N ALA A 39 -21.54 30.28 38.79
CA ALA A 39 -20.24 29.67 39.00
C ALA A 39 -20.18 28.26 38.40
N SER A 40 -21.23 27.45 38.60
CA SER A 40 -21.34 26.10 38.04
C SER A 40 -21.32 26.08 36.50
N ARG A 41 -22.07 26.99 35.85
CA ARG A 41 -22.01 27.17 34.39
C ARG A 41 -20.64 27.62 33.90
N THR A 42 -19.98 28.52 34.65
CA THR A 42 -18.64 29.01 34.31
C THR A 42 -17.61 27.88 34.36
N LEU A 43 -17.68 27.05 35.42
CA LEU A 43 -16.82 25.87 35.55
C LEU A 43 -17.10 24.84 34.44
N TYR A 44 -18.37 24.59 34.11
CA TYR A 44 -18.75 23.73 32.98
C TYR A 44 -18.16 24.23 31.66
N LEU A 45 -18.33 25.51 31.33
CA LEU A 45 -17.79 26.08 30.09
C LEU A 45 -16.27 26.05 30.06
N LYS A 46 -15.61 26.35 31.18
CA LYS A 46 -14.15 26.22 31.30
C LYS A 46 -13.69 24.80 30.98
N GLN A 47 -14.35 23.79 31.55
CA GLN A 47 -14.04 22.39 31.26
C GLN A 47 -14.26 22.03 29.79
N GLN A 48 -15.32 22.55 29.15
CA GLN A 48 -15.56 22.30 27.72
C GLN A 48 -14.49 22.95 26.84
N VAL A 49 -14.05 24.17 27.17
CA VAL A 49 -12.96 24.86 26.46
C VAL A 49 -11.64 24.12 26.64
N GLU A 50 -11.31 23.71 27.87
CA GLU A 50 -10.11 22.93 28.18
C GLU A 50 -10.14 21.57 27.48
N LYS A 51 -11.30 20.91 27.44
CA LYS A 51 -11.49 19.64 26.72
C LYS A 51 -11.30 19.82 25.22
N GLY A 52 -11.93 20.83 24.61
CA GLY A 52 -11.75 21.13 23.18
C GLY A 52 -10.29 21.42 22.83
N GLY A 53 -9.58 22.18 23.68
CA GLY A 53 -8.14 22.40 23.52
C GLY A 53 -7.32 21.12 23.64
N THR A 54 -7.67 20.24 24.59
CA THR A 54 -7.01 18.94 24.78
C THR A 54 -7.24 18.01 23.60
N ASP A 55 -8.47 17.94 23.08
CA ASP A 55 -8.83 17.09 21.95
C ASP A 55 -8.16 17.58 20.66
N LEU A 56 -8.06 18.90 20.45
CA LEU A 56 -7.29 19.47 19.35
C LEU A 56 -5.78 19.18 19.50
N ALA A 57 -5.23 19.31 20.70
CA ALA A 57 -3.83 18.99 20.95
C ALA A 57 -3.53 17.51 20.66
N LYS A 58 -4.44 16.60 21.03
CA LYS A 58 -4.34 15.17 20.68
C LYS A 58 -4.44 14.94 19.17
N HIS A 59 -5.34 15.64 18.48
CA HIS A 59 -5.49 15.57 17.02
C HIS A 59 -4.21 16.03 16.30
N ILE A 60 -3.63 17.16 16.71
CA ILE A 60 -2.37 17.70 16.15
C ILE A 60 -1.18 16.78 16.44
N ALA A 61 -1.13 16.16 17.63
CA ALA A 61 -0.04 15.27 18.02
C ALA A 61 -0.15 13.86 17.41
N ALA A 62 -1.32 13.47 16.89
CA ALA A 62 -1.50 12.18 16.25
C ALA A 62 -0.73 12.14 14.92
N ALA A 63 0.02 11.06 14.68
CA ALA A 63 0.72 10.85 13.42
C ALA A 63 -0.24 10.69 12.23
N ASP A 64 -1.43 10.12 12.49
CA ASP A 64 -2.51 9.98 11.53
C ASP A 64 -3.87 10.23 12.22
N PRO A 65 -4.33 11.49 12.30
CA PRO A 65 -5.61 11.82 12.91
C PRO A 65 -6.82 11.43 12.05
N HIS A 66 -6.61 11.00 10.80
CA HIS A 66 -7.65 10.67 9.83
C HIS A 66 -7.40 9.31 9.15
N PRO A 67 -7.42 8.20 9.90
CA PRO A 67 -7.03 6.87 9.42
C PRO A 67 -7.97 6.26 8.38
N GLN A 68 -9.11 6.89 8.11
CA GLN A 68 -10.00 6.51 7.03
C GLN A 68 -9.47 6.86 5.63
N TYR A 69 -8.43 7.70 5.54
CA TYR A 69 -7.81 8.10 4.28
C TYR A 69 -6.45 7.43 4.12
N ALA A 70 -6.03 7.25 2.87
CA ALA A 70 -4.70 6.74 2.58
C ALA A 70 -3.64 7.81 2.91
N PRO A 71 -2.46 7.43 3.44
CA PRO A 71 -1.34 8.36 3.64
C PRO A 71 -0.91 9.06 2.35
N GLU A 72 -0.45 10.30 2.46
CA GLU A 72 0.07 11.04 1.29
C GLU A 72 1.37 10.41 0.77
N ALA A 73 2.27 10.03 1.68
CA ALA A 73 3.54 9.40 1.35
C ALA A 73 3.41 7.88 1.43
N SER A 74 3.70 7.20 0.32
CA SER A 74 3.76 5.73 0.23
C SER A 74 2.50 5.02 0.78
N PRO A 75 1.29 5.36 0.32
CA PRO A 75 0.08 4.67 0.77
C PRO A 75 0.10 3.20 0.39
N THR A 76 -0.38 2.36 1.30
CA THR A 76 -0.80 0.99 0.97
C THR A 76 -2.25 1.03 0.49
N PHE A 77 -2.48 0.77 -0.80
CA PHE A 77 -3.83 0.66 -1.34
C PHE A 77 -4.47 -0.67 -0.94
N THR A 78 -5.73 -0.66 -0.50
CA THR A 78 -6.51 -1.84 -0.15
C THR A 78 -7.76 -1.96 -1.04
N GLY A 79 -8.36 -3.15 -1.15
CA GLY A 79 -9.51 -3.39 -2.01
C GLY A 79 -9.16 -3.37 -3.52
N THR A 80 -9.99 -2.72 -4.33
CA THR A 80 -9.83 -2.63 -5.79
C THR A 80 -9.63 -1.17 -6.22
N PRO A 81 -8.41 -0.62 -6.05
CA PRO A 81 -8.16 0.78 -6.38
C PRO A 81 -8.37 1.04 -7.87
N THR A 82 -8.95 2.18 -8.20
CA THR A 82 -9.10 2.66 -9.58
C THR A 82 -8.27 3.93 -9.77
N ALA A 83 -7.73 4.10 -10.98
CA ALA A 83 -7.04 5.31 -11.38
C ALA A 83 -7.39 5.62 -12.85
N PRO A 84 -7.27 6.87 -13.30
CA PRO A 84 -7.47 7.20 -14.71
C PRO A 84 -6.48 6.42 -15.60
N THR A 85 -6.99 5.76 -16.63
CA THR A 85 -6.15 5.04 -17.61
C THR A 85 -5.41 6.04 -18.51
N PRO A 86 -4.07 6.12 -18.47
CA PRO A 86 -3.30 7.00 -19.35
C PRO A 86 -3.41 6.60 -20.83
N VAL A 87 -3.11 7.51 -21.75
CA VAL A 87 -2.93 7.17 -23.17
C VAL A 87 -1.66 6.33 -23.37
N ASN A 88 -1.62 5.46 -24.37
CA ASN A 88 -0.49 4.53 -24.58
C ASN A 88 0.88 5.22 -24.82
N SER A 89 0.88 6.48 -25.24
CA SER A 89 2.10 7.28 -25.45
C SER A 89 2.59 8.01 -24.20
N ASP A 90 1.90 7.88 -23.06
CA ASP A 90 2.26 8.56 -21.81
C ASP A 90 3.50 7.89 -21.17
N ASN A 91 4.56 8.69 -20.95
CA ASN A 91 5.82 8.28 -20.33
C ASN A 91 6.09 8.99 -18.99
N SER A 92 5.05 9.58 -18.39
CA SER A 92 5.14 10.25 -17.10
C SER A 92 5.15 9.24 -15.93
N LYS A 93 5.27 9.76 -14.70
CA LYS A 93 5.27 8.95 -13.47
C LYS A 93 3.87 8.63 -12.93
N LYS A 94 2.83 8.69 -13.79
CA LYS A 94 1.46 8.32 -13.40
C LYS A 94 1.39 6.83 -13.09
N LEU A 95 0.39 6.43 -12.31
CA LEU A 95 0.10 5.02 -12.05
C LEU A 95 -0.29 4.32 -13.35
N ALA A 96 0.33 3.18 -13.63
CA ALA A 96 -0.08 2.32 -14.73
C ALA A 96 -1.31 1.51 -14.30
N THR A 97 -2.43 1.69 -14.98
CA THR A 97 -3.63 0.87 -14.76
C THR A 97 -3.51 -0.47 -15.47
N THR A 98 -4.30 -1.46 -15.03
CA THR A 98 -4.38 -2.77 -15.70
C THR A 98 -4.81 -2.64 -17.15
N GLU A 99 -5.74 -1.73 -17.45
CA GLU A 99 -6.19 -1.42 -18.81
C GLU A 99 -5.04 -0.85 -19.68
N PHE A 100 -4.23 0.07 -19.15
CA PHE A 100 -3.09 0.61 -19.87
C PHE A 100 -2.10 -0.48 -20.26
N VAL A 101 -1.75 -1.38 -19.33
CA VAL A 101 -0.83 -2.50 -19.58
C VAL A 101 -1.41 -3.45 -20.62
N ALA A 102 -2.69 -3.80 -20.52
CA ALA A 102 -3.35 -4.66 -21.50
C ALA A 102 -3.31 -4.06 -22.91
N ARG A 103 -3.59 -2.76 -23.05
CA ARG A 103 -3.51 -2.06 -24.35
C ARG A 103 -2.09 -1.97 -24.89
N ALA A 104 -1.09 -1.77 -24.03
CA ALA A 104 0.31 -1.72 -24.45
C ALA A 104 0.79 -3.08 -24.99
N ILE A 105 0.43 -4.18 -24.32
CA ILE A 105 0.75 -5.54 -24.76
C ILE A 105 0.03 -5.88 -26.07
N ALA A 106 -1.26 -5.53 -26.19
CA ALA A 106 -2.00 -5.73 -27.42
C ALA A 106 -1.37 -4.97 -28.60
N ALA A 107 -1.01 -3.69 -28.39
CA ALA A 107 -0.33 -2.90 -29.41
C ALA A 107 1.01 -3.49 -29.84
N LEU A 108 1.78 -4.08 -28.90
CA LEU A 108 3.01 -4.80 -29.22
C LEU A 108 2.72 -6.04 -30.09
N ALA A 109 1.76 -6.87 -29.70
CA ALA A 109 1.38 -8.07 -30.44
C ALA A 109 0.85 -7.75 -31.85
N ASP A 110 0.01 -6.73 -31.98
CA ASP A 110 -0.59 -6.29 -33.24
C ASP A 110 0.44 -5.66 -34.19
N SER A 111 1.52 -5.08 -33.65
CA SER A 111 2.53 -4.43 -34.48
C SER A 111 3.35 -5.41 -35.32
N ALA A 112 3.46 -6.69 -34.90
CA ALA A 112 4.32 -7.66 -35.56
C ALA A 112 3.94 -9.14 -35.28
N PRO A 113 2.72 -9.59 -35.64
CA PRO A 113 2.27 -10.96 -35.36
C PRO A 113 3.18 -12.02 -36.01
N GLU A 114 3.52 -11.84 -37.29
CA GLU A 114 4.40 -12.74 -38.04
C GLU A 114 5.81 -12.77 -37.44
N THR A 115 6.34 -11.63 -36.98
CA THR A 115 7.67 -11.59 -36.34
C THR A 115 7.66 -12.36 -35.03
N LEU A 116 6.62 -12.21 -34.20
CA LEU A 116 6.48 -12.99 -32.96
C LEU A 116 6.38 -14.48 -33.25
N ASP A 117 5.68 -14.86 -34.31
CA ASP A 117 5.61 -16.25 -34.77
C ASP A 117 6.99 -16.76 -35.22
N THR A 118 7.72 -16.00 -36.06
CA THR A 118 9.07 -16.38 -36.49
C THR A 118 10.05 -16.53 -35.33
N LEU A 119 9.95 -15.69 -34.29
CA LEU A 119 10.77 -15.80 -33.09
C LEU A 119 10.42 -17.07 -32.31
N LYS A 120 9.14 -17.44 -32.26
CA LYS A 120 8.69 -18.69 -31.65
C LYS A 120 9.19 -19.91 -32.43
N GLU A 121 9.06 -19.90 -33.75
CA GLU A 121 9.58 -20.97 -34.61
C GLU A 121 11.09 -21.15 -34.45
N LEU A 122 11.85 -20.05 -34.38
CA LEU A 122 13.30 -20.10 -34.16
C LEU A 122 13.65 -20.64 -32.78
N ALA A 123 12.94 -20.19 -31.73
CA ALA A 123 13.15 -20.69 -30.37
C ALA A 123 12.89 -22.20 -30.28
N ASP A 124 11.82 -22.67 -30.92
CA ASP A 124 11.48 -24.09 -30.98
C ASP A 124 12.49 -24.89 -31.84
N ALA A 125 12.96 -24.34 -32.96
CA ALA A 125 13.99 -24.94 -33.81
C ALA A 125 15.35 -25.10 -33.09
N LEU A 126 15.65 -24.20 -32.16
CA LEU A 126 16.84 -24.26 -31.29
C LEU A 126 16.60 -25.07 -30.00
N GLY A 127 15.40 -25.63 -29.82
CA GLY A 127 15.06 -26.46 -28.66
C GLY A 127 14.94 -25.70 -27.35
N ASN A 128 14.67 -24.38 -27.40
CA ASN A 128 14.62 -23.51 -26.23
C ASN A 128 15.85 -23.63 -25.30
N ASP A 129 17.03 -23.88 -25.86
CA ASP A 129 18.27 -24.13 -25.11
C ASP A 129 19.01 -22.81 -24.78
N PRO A 130 19.08 -22.40 -23.49
CA PRO A 130 19.81 -21.19 -23.08
C PRO A 130 21.32 -21.28 -23.33
N ASN A 131 21.86 -22.49 -23.46
CA ASN A 131 23.26 -22.79 -23.70
C ASN A 131 23.48 -23.40 -25.09
N PHE A 132 22.61 -23.09 -26.06
CA PHE A 132 22.62 -23.68 -27.41
C PHE A 132 24.04 -23.81 -28.00
N ALA A 133 24.84 -22.75 -27.93
CA ALA A 133 26.22 -22.76 -28.43
C ALA A 133 27.07 -23.85 -27.77
N THR A 134 27.05 -23.95 -26.43
CA THR A 134 27.78 -24.97 -25.67
C THR A 134 27.26 -26.38 -25.97
N THR A 135 25.94 -26.56 -26.06
CA THR A 135 25.34 -27.86 -26.40
C THR A 135 25.79 -28.34 -27.78
N VAL A 136 25.77 -27.46 -28.78
CA VAL A 136 26.27 -27.78 -30.12
C VAL A 136 27.77 -28.06 -30.10
N LEU A 137 28.55 -27.29 -29.34
CA LEU A 137 29.99 -27.49 -29.21
C LEU A 137 30.33 -28.84 -28.58
N ASN A 138 29.61 -29.24 -27.52
CA ASN A 138 29.78 -30.54 -26.89
C ASN A 138 29.42 -31.68 -27.85
N LYS A 139 28.28 -31.57 -28.57
CA LYS A 139 27.88 -32.56 -29.60
C LYS A 139 28.89 -32.67 -30.73
N LEU A 140 29.57 -31.58 -31.07
CA LEU A 140 30.62 -31.58 -32.08
C LEU A 140 31.92 -32.20 -31.54
N ALA A 141 32.26 -31.93 -30.27
CA ALA A 141 33.42 -32.50 -29.60
C ALA A 141 33.32 -34.03 -29.41
N GLU A 142 32.10 -34.59 -29.39
CA GLU A 142 31.86 -36.04 -29.39
C GLU A 142 32.18 -36.73 -30.73
N LYS A 143 32.46 -35.97 -31.81
CA LYS A 143 32.84 -36.55 -33.10
C LYS A 143 34.32 -36.93 -33.13
N LEU A 144 34.62 -38.01 -33.84
CA LEU A 144 36.01 -38.44 -34.06
C LEU A 144 36.82 -37.35 -34.78
N ALA A 145 37.96 -37.01 -34.21
CA ALA A 145 38.90 -36.04 -34.72
C ALA A 145 39.76 -36.67 -35.83
N LYS A 146 39.78 -36.03 -37.00
CA LYS A 146 40.44 -36.58 -38.20
C LYS A 146 41.94 -36.80 -38.01
N ASP A 147 42.59 -35.89 -37.28
CA ASP A 147 44.01 -35.93 -36.94
C ASP A 147 44.35 -37.06 -35.97
N GLN A 148 43.38 -37.56 -35.20
CA GLN A 148 43.56 -38.70 -34.31
C GLN A 148 43.54 -40.05 -35.04
N ASN A 149 43.14 -40.08 -36.33
CA ASN A 149 43.16 -41.28 -37.17
C ASN A 149 42.49 -42.51 -36.50
N GLY A 150 41.42 -42.28 -35.74
CA GLY A 150 40.68 -43.34 -35.04
C GLY A 150 41.25 -43.74 -33.68
N ALA A 151 42.30 -43.08 -33.18
CA ALA A 151 42.81 -43.30 -31.82
C ALA A 151 41.81 -42.92 -30.72
N ASP A 152 40.86 -42.04 -31.04
CA ASP A 152 39.79 -41.54 -30.18
C ASP A 152 38.49 -42.35 -30.27
N ILE A 153 38.52 -43.52 -30.93
CA ILE A 153 37.40 -44.46 -30.95
C ILE A 153 37.21 -45.03 -29.53
N PRO A 154 36.04 -44.83 -28.89
CA PRO A 154 35.83 -45.28 -27.50
C PRO A 154 35.84 -46.80 -27.33
N ASP A 155 35.37 -47.56 -28.33
CA ASP A 155 35.39 -49.02 -28.35
C ASP A 155 35.85 -49.55 -29.71
N PRO A 156 37.18 -49.74 -29.87
CA PRO A 156 37.74 -50.24 -31.12
C PRO A 156 37.25 -51.65 -31.49
N ALA A 157 36.95 -52.52 -30.52
CA ALA A 157 36.53 -53.89 -30.77
C ALA A 157 35.11 -53.94 -31.34
N LEU A 158 34.19 -53.17 -30.76
CA LEU A 158 32.84 -53.01 -31.30
C LEU A 158 32.88 -52.33 -32.68
N PHE A 159 33.75 -51.35 -32.88
CA PHE A 159 33.93 -50.68 -34.18
C PHE A 159 34.35 -51.67 -35.28
N VAL A 160 35.34 -52.53 -35.03
CA VAL A 160 35.79 -53.59 -35.97
C VAL A 160 34.67 -54.60 -36.26
N LYS A 161 33.92 -55.04 -35.24
CA LYS A 161 32.76 -55.90 -35.40
C LYS A 161 31.68 -55.27 -36.28
N ASN A 162 31.39 -53.97 -36.08
CA ASN A 162 30.41 -53.23 -36.89
C ASN A 162 30.84 -53.07 -38.36
N LEU A 163 32.15 -53.10 -38.64
CA LEU A 163 32.69 -53.16 -40.01
C LEU A 163 32.62 -54.56 -40.64
N GLY A 164 32.21 -55.59 -39.89
CA GLY A 164 32.15 -56.98 -40.36
C GLY A 164 33.52 -57.66 -40.48
N LEU A 165 34.51 -57.17 -39.75
CA LEU A 165 35.91 -57.62 -39.82
C LEU A 165 36.34 -58.49 -38.63
N GLY A 166 35.42 -58.84 -37.74
CA GLY A 166 35.68 -59.58 -36.49
C GLY A 166 34.61 -60.61 -36.14
#